data_AF-I8A5Y7-F1
#
_entry.id   AF-I8A5Y7-F1
#
_cell.length_a   1.000
_cell.length_b   1.000
_cell.length_c   1.000
_cell.angle_alpha   90.00
_cell.angle_beta   90.00
_cell.angle_gamma   90.00
#
_symmetry.space_group_name_H-M   'P 1'
#
loop_
_entity.id
_entity.type
_entity.pdbx_description
1 polymer ?
#
loop_
_entity_poly.entity_id
_entity_poly.type
_entity_poly.pdbx_seq_one_letter_code
_entity_poly.pdbx_strand_id
1 'polypeptide(L)'
;MKLFAILSSTVLASVALASPLTLERRARNAARLQARVAQRHSNLPFKAGTNEILHLNETTHEEYSSNWSAILQTGVDFCIDSSGTTFDAWYEWFPDYSHDFSGISISAGDKVKVTVDASSKTAGTAIVENLTTGKTVSHTFTGQDDNALCETNAEWIMEDFSSFLSLVPFANFGTVTFTDISATSGDSSVGASNATIIDIQQNNKTLTSSSASDTEVTIKYIG
;
A
#
# COMPACT_ATOMS: atom_id res chain seq x y z
N MET A 1 -15.11 39.97 -7.34
CA MET A 1 -15.21 38.76 -6.50
C MET A 1 -13.92 37.99 -6.69
N LYS A 2 -12.99 38.08 -5.72
CA LYS A 2 -11.70 37.37 -5.80
C LYS A 2 -11.98 35.91 -5.44
N LEU A 3 -11.91 35.01 -6.42
CA LEU A 3 -11.91 33.58 -6.15
C LEU A 3 -10.57 33.25 -5.50
N PHE A 4 -10.61 32.84 -4.23
CA PHE A 4 -9.48 32.19 -3.58
C PHE A 4 -9.34 30.82 -4.22
N ALA A 5 -8.33 30.65 -5.06
CA ALA A 5 -7.90 29.31 -5.49
C ALA A 5 -7.26 28.65 -4.27
N ILE A 6 -8.00 27.74 -3.65
CA ILE A 6 -7.44 26.79 -2.70
C ILE A 6 -6.65 25.80 -3.56
N LEU A 7 -5.32 25.97 -3.64
CA LEU A 7 -4.43 24.96 -4.20
C LEU A 7 -4.51 23.75 -3.27
N SER A 8 -5.33 22.76 -3.64
CA SER A 8 -5.32 21.43 -3.04
C SER A 8 -4.17 20.67 -3.68
N SER A 9 -3.07 20.50 -2.95
CA SER A 9 -1.98 19.61 -3.32
C SER A 9 -2.47 18.18 -3.17
N THR A 10 -2.93 17.56 -4.25
CA THR A 10 -3.32 16.14 -4.25
C THR A 10 -2.07 15.29 -4.39
N VAL A 11 -1.78 14.46 -3.41
CA VAL A 11 -0.77 13.39 -3.48
C VAL A 11 -1.47 12.05 -3.34
N LEU A 12 -1.35 11.20 -4.37
CA LEU A 12 -1.82 9.82 -4.33
C LEU A 12 -0.78 8.99 -3.54
N ALA A 13 -1.06 8.74 -2.27
CA ALA A 13 -0.31 7.80 -1.45
C ALA A 13 -0.78 6.33 -1.68
N SER A 14 0.17 5.48 -2.04
CA SER A 14 0.14 4.02 -1.88
C SER A 14 -1.16 3.25 -2.20
N VAL A 15 -1.14 2.53 -3.31
CA VAL A 15 -2.10 1.45 -3.57
C VAL A 15 -1.42 0.11 -3.28
N ALA A 16 -2.03 -0.72 -2.45
CA ALA A 16 -1.52 -2.06 -2.14
C ALA A 16 -2.54 -3.15 -2.50
N LEU A 17 -2.09 -4.19 -3.21
CA LEU A 17 -2.79 -5.47 -3.28
C LEU A 17 -2.07 -6.49 -2.40
N ALA A 18 -2.82 -7.24 -1.59
CA ALA A 18 -2.28 -8.00 -0.49
C ALA A 18 -2.87 -9.43 -0.46
N SER A 19 -2.06 -10.45 -0.14
CA SER A 19 -2.48 -11.85 0.02
C SER A 19 -1.72 -12.48 1.19
N PRO A 20 -2.22 -13.40 2.07
CA PRO A 20 -3.56 -13.99 2.31
C PRO A 20 -4.05 -14.07 3.81
N LEU A 21 -5.28 -14.59 4.00
CA LEU A 21 -6.06 -14.94 5.22
C LEU A 21 -6.73 -13.77 6.00
N THR A 22 -8.01 -13.50 5.74
CA THR A 22 -8.85 -12.50 6.45
C THR A 22 -9.16 -12.83 7.91
N LEU A 23 -9.37 -14.13 8.23
CA LEU A 23 -9.46 -14.58 9.63
C LEU A 23 -8.16 -14.36 10.38
N GLU A 24 -7.03 -14.56 9.70
CA GLU A 24 -5.73 -14.22 10.27
C GLU A 24 -5.46 -12.71 10.25
N ARG A 25 -6.05 -11.89 9.37
CA ARG A 25 -5.99 -10.42 9.49
C ARG A 25 -6.67 -9.96 10.77
N ARG A 26 -7.84 -10.51 11.11
CA ARG A 26 -8.47 -10.27 12.42
C ARG A 26 -7.62 -10.77 13.59
N ALA A 27 -7.04 -11.97 13.50
CA ALA A 27 -6.17 -12.52 14.53
C ALA A 27 -4.86 -11.71 14.68
N ARG A 28 -4.25 -11.28 13.58
CA ARG A 28 -3.09 -10.37 13.49
C ARG A 28 -3.41 -8.99 14.05
N ASN A 29 -4.58 -8.44 13.79
CA ASN A 29 -4.98 -7.14 14.35
C ASN A 29 -5.07 -7.21 15.88
N ALA A 30 -5.67 -8.29 16.42
CA ALA A 30 -5.71 -8.52 17.86
C ALA A 30 -4.33 -8.76 18.46
N ALA A 31 -3.43 -9.37 17.70
CA ALA A 31 -2.14 -9.82 18.18
C ALA A 31 -1.02 -8.77 17.96
N ARG A 32 -1.12 -7.86 16.98
CA ARG A 32 -0.34 -6.61 16.84
C ARG A 32 -0.53 -5.70 18.06
N LEU A 33 -1.73 -5.69 18.64
CA LEU A 33 -2.01 -5.02 19.91
C LEU A 33 -1.16 -5.60 21.06
N GLN A 34 -0.93 -6.92 21.06
CA GLN A 34 -0.09 -7.60 22.05
C GLN A 34 1.42 -7.50 21.74
N ALA A 35 1.82 -7.52 20.48
CA ALA A 35 3.23 -7.42 20.05
C ALA A 35 3.81 -6.00 20.18
N ARG A 36 2.99 -4.94 19.98
CA ARG A 36 3.37 -3.55 20.28
C ARG A 36 3.76 -3.35 21.75
N VAL A 37 3.24 -4.19 22.65
CA VAL A 37 3.59 -4.20 24.08
C VAL A 37 4.88 -5.01 24.34
N ALA A 38 5.32 -5.87 23.42
CA ALA A 38 6.31 -6.92 23.71
C ALA A 38 7.70 -6.77 23.06
N GLN A 39 7.87 -6.34 21.78
CA GLN A 39 9.22 -6.11 21.18
C GLN A 39 9.16 -5.62 19.72
N ARG A 40 10.00 -4.65 19.35
CA ARG A 40 10.23 -4.17 17.96
C ARG A 40 11.33 -5.00 17.29
N HIS A 41 11.03 -5.65 16.17
CA HIS A 41 12.04 -6.14 15.20
C HIS A 41 11.69 -5.56 13.81
N SER A 42 12.66 -4.96 13.14
CA SER A 42 12.51 -4.35 11.81
C SER A 42 13.19 -5.21 10.74
N ASN A 43 12.50 -5.45 9.62
CA ASN A 43 13.12 -5.97 8.39
C ASN A 43 13.77 -4.81 7.62
N LEU A 44 14.98 -5.01 7.09
CA LEU A 44 15.76 -3.97 6.39
C LEU A 44 15.68 -4.16 4.87
N PRO A 45 15.58 -3.08 4.08
CA PRO A 45 15.54 -3.15 2.62
C PRO A 45 16.93 -3.42 2.00
N PHE A 46 16.99 -4.21 0.93
CA PHE A 46 18.23 -4.60 0.22
C PHE A 46 18.28 -4.05 -1.21
N LYS A 47 19.48 -3.78 -1.73
CA LYS A 47 19.72 -3.30 -3.09
C LYS A 47 19.40 -4.41 -4.09
N ALA A 48 18.65 -4.06 -5.14
CA ALA A 48 18.23 -5.00 -6.18
C ALA A 48 19.40 -5.85 -6.70
N GLY A 49 19.24 -7.18 -6.63
CA GLY A 49 20.24 -8.14 -7.11
C GLY A 49 21.44 -8.37 -6.18
N THR A 50 21.43 -7.83 -4.96
CA THR A 50 22.51 -8.01 -3.97
C THR A 50 21.95 -8.28 -2.58
N ASN A 51 22.80 -8.78 -1.68
CA ASN A 51 22.52 -8.85 -0.25
C ASN A 51 22.97 -7.57 0.48
N GLU A 52 23.28 -6.49 -0.25
CA GLU A 52 23.68 -5.22 0.36
C GLU A 52 22.45 -4.46 0.82
N ILE A 53 22.48 -3.94 2.05
CA ILE A 53 21.40 -3.09 2.58
C ILE A 53 21.35 -1.80 1.74
N LEU A 54 20.14 -1.36 1.36
CA LEU A 54 19.91 -0.07 0.71
C LEU A 54 20.22 1.04 1.72
N HIS A 55 21.44 1.57 1.67
CA HIS A 55 21.95 2.72 2.45
C HIS A 55 21.59 2.71 3.95
N LEU A 56 22.59 2.41 4.79
CA LEU A 56 22.57 2.80 6.21
C LEU A 56 23.40 4.07 6.35
N ASN A 57 22.79 5.16 6.83
CA ASN A 57 23.57 6.33 7.24
C ASN A 57 24.36 5.96 8.51
N GLU A 58 25.67 6.24 8.55
CA GLU A 58 26.57 5.87 9.66
C GLU A 58 26.33 6.70 10.94
N THR A 59 25.39 7.64 10.90
CA THR A 59 24.98 8.44 12.05
C THR A 59 24.12 7.59 12.99
N THR A 60 24.73 7.10 14.08
CA THR A 60 24.07 6.29 15.13
C THR A 60 23.04 7.05 15.96
N HIS A 61 22.78 8.33 15.65
CA HIS A 61 21.70 9.18 16.17
C HIS A 61 21.41 10.24 15.09
N GLU A 62 20.60 9.89 14.09
CA GLU A 62 19.84 10.93 13.39
C GLU A 62 18.74 11.37 14.36
N GLU A 63 18.74 12.65 14.73
CA GLU A 63 17.63 13.21 15.49
C GLU A 63 16.44 13.26 14.56
N TYR A 64 15.70 12.19 14.69
CA TYR A 64 14.67 11.86 13.78
C TYR A 64 13.44 12.73 14.19
N SER A 65 13.11 13.77 13.39
CA SER A 65 11.81 14.46 13.44
C SER A 65 10.70 13.44 13.66
N SER A 66 9.91 13.57 14.72
CA SER A 66 8.88 12.61 15.13
C SER A 66 7.75 12.38 14.11
N ASN A 67 7.86 12.94 12.89
CA ASN A 67 6.90 12.89 11.79
C ASN A 67 7.20 11.81 10.73
N TRP A 68 7.95 10.75 11.02
CA TRP A 68 8.01 9.61 10.08
C TRP A 68 6.91 8.60 10.32
N SER A 69 6.46 8.06 9.18
CA SER A 69 5.71 6.82 9.02
C SER A 69 4.20 6.93 9.13
N ALA A 70 3.61 7.91 8.46
CA ALA A 70 2.21 7.78 8.06
C ALA A 70 2.11 7.31 6.61
N ILE A 71 1.12 6.45 6.35
CA ILE A 71 0.80 5.96 5.00
C ILE A 71 -0.71 6.05 4.84
N LEU A 72 -1.17 6.91 3.93
CA LEU A 72 -2.55 6.87 3.46
C LEU A 72 -2.60 5.87 2.32
N GLN A 73 -3.40 4.82 2.45
CA GLN A 73 -3.42 3.73 1.47
C GLN A 73 -4.78 3.06 1.34
N THR A 74 -5.02 2.46 0.17
CA THR A 74 -6.23 1.69 -0.11
C THR A 74 -5.94 0.60 -1.12
N GLY A 75 -6.77 -0.43 -1.14
CA GLY A 75 -6.40 -1.65 -1.82
C GLY A 75 -7.49 -2.69 -1.93
N VAL A 76 -7.11 -3.79 -2.56
CA VAL A 76 -7.89 -5.02 -2.59
C VAL A 76 -6.99 -6.16 -2.13
N ASP A 77 -7.43 -6.86 -1.11
CA ASP A 77 -6.87 -8.15 -0.75
C ASP A 77 -7.42 -9.22 -1.68
N PHE A 78 -6.59 -10.23 -1.98
CA PHE A 78 -7.09 -11.50 -2.47
C PHE A 78 -6.46 -12.64 -1.67
N CYS A 79 -7.30 -13.52 -1.13
CA CYS A 79 -6.86 -14.70 -0.39
C CYS A 79 -7.13 -15.93 -1.24
N ILE A 80 -6.15 -16.82 -1.38
CA ILE A 80 -6.33 -18.10 -2.07
C ILE A 80 -6.13 -19.22 -1.05
N ASP A 81 -7.16 -20.04 -0.85
CA ASP A 81 -7.10 -21.24 -0.02
C ASP A 81 -7.78 -22.44 -0.69
N SER A 82 -7.94 -23.55 0.04
CA SER A 82 -8.59 -24.77 -0.47
C SER A 82 -10.07 -24.58 -0.83
N SER A 83 -10.73 -23.53 -0.35
CA SER A 83 -12.13 -23.20 -0.61
C SER A 83 -12.32 -22.26 -1.80
N GLY A 84 -11.25 -21.62 -2.28
CA GLY A 84 -11.25 -20.77 -3.46
C GLY A 84 -10.52 -19.45 -3.23
N THR A 85 -10.86 -18.45 -4.05
CA THR A 85 -10.32 -17.09 -3.94
C THR A 85 -11.36 -16.15 -3.35
N THR A 86 -11.00 -15.42 -2.29
CA THR A 86 -11.82 -14.33 -1.73
C THR A 86 -11.16 -12.99 -1.97
N PHE A 87 -11.95 -11.92 -2.03
CA PHE A 87 -11.47 -10.57 -2.26
C PHE A 87 -12.13 -9.58 -1.30
N ASP A 88 -11.35 -8.66 -0.74
CA ASP A 88 -11.84 -7.65 0.20
C ASP A 88 -11.20 -6.29 -0.10
N ALA A 89 -12.01 -5.24 -0.25
CA ALA A 89 -11.52 -3.88 -0.43
C ALA A 89 -11.30 -3.21 0.92
N TRP A 90 -10.24 -2.41 1.07
CA TRP A 90 -9.86 -1.83 2.36
C TRP A 90 -9.20 -0.44 2.23
N TYR A 91 -9.15 0.29 3.35
CA TYR A 91 -8.49 1.59 3.51
C TYR A 91 -7.68 1.63 4.80
N GLU A 92 -6.62 2.43 4.85
CA GLU A 92 -5.77 2.60 6.04
C GLU A 92 -5.09 3.98 6.04
N TRP A 93 -4.99 4.56 7.24
CA TRP A 93 -4.03 5.61 7.54
C TRP A 93 -3.06 5.07 8.58
N PHE A 94 -2.00 4.42 8.13
CA PHE A 94 -0.98 3.86 9.01
C PHE A 94 -0.39 5.00 9.88
N PRO A 95 -0.12 4.79 11.18
CA PRO A 95 -0.04 3.53 11.93
C PRO A 95 -1.36 3.01 12.51
N ASP A 96 -2.51 3.61 12.18
CA ASP A 96 -3.80 2.99 12.48
C ASP A 96 -3.95 1.67 11.71
N TYR A 97 -4.91 0.85 12.14
CA TYR A 97 -5.20 -0.42 11.49
C TYR A 97 -5.97 -0.17 10.19
N SER A 98 -5.76 -1.03 9.22
CA SER A 98 -6.63 -1.11 8.05
C SER A 98 -8.07 -1.49 8.40
N HIS A 99 -9.01 -0.93 7.65
CA HIS A 99 -10.44 -1.20 7.75
C HIS A 99 -11.00 -1.68 6.42
N ASP A 100 -11.88 -2.68 6.47
CA ASP A 100 -12.57 -3.18 5.28
C ASP A 100 -13.71 -2.24 4.86
N PHE A 101 -13.86 -2.04 3.56
CA PHE A 101 -15.03 -1.40 3.00
C PHE A 101 -16.22 -2.37 2.96
N SER A 102 -17.36 -1.93 3.49
CA SER A 102 -18.66 -2.57 3.25
C SER A 102 -19.36 -1.96 2.02
N GLY A 103 -20.25 -2.71 1.38
CA GLY A 103 -21.08 -2.18 0.28
C GLY A 103 -20.45 -2.23 -1.11
N ILE A 104 -19.24 -2.81 -1.21
CA ILE A 104 -18.59 -3.20 -2.45
C ILE A 104 -18.29 -4.70 -2.42
N SER A 105 -18.36 -5.34 -3.58
CA SER A 105 -17.91 -6.72 -3.76
C SER A 105 -16.93 -6.75 -4.91
N ILE A 106 -15.83 -7.47 -4.74
CA ILE A 106 -14.80 -7.66 -5.74
C ILE A 106 -14.78 -9.14 -6.13
N SER A 107 -14.65 -9.42 -7.41
CA SER A 107 -14.54 -10.77 -7.96
C SER A 107 -13.36 -10.88 -8.92
N ALA A 108 -12.89 -12.12 -9.13
CA ALA A 108 -11.89 -12.39 -10.16
C ALA A 108 -12.39 -11.90 -11.53
N GLY A 109 -11.57 -11.12 -12.22
CA GLY A 109 -11.90 -10.53 -13.52
C GLY A 109 -12.54 -9.14 -13.46
N ASP A 110 -12.84 -8.60 -12.26
CA ASP A 110 -13.29 -7.23 -12.13
C ASP A 110 -12.18 -6.22 -12.47
N LYS A 111 -12.57 -5.10 -13.08
CA LYS A 111 -11.72 -3.92 -13.22
C LYS A 111 -11.93 -3.03 -12.01
N VAL A 112 -10.92 -2.92 -11.18
CA VAL A 112 -10.97 -2.13 -9.95
C VAL A 112 -10.06 -0.93 -10.10
N LYS A 113 -10.61 0.26 -9.87
CA LYS A 113 -9.85 1.50 -9.73
C LYS A 113 -9.77 1.86 -8.26
N VAL A 114 -8.58 2.26 -7.87
CA VAL A 114 -8.21 2.59 -6.50
C VAL A 114 -7.55 3.94 -6.52
N THR A 115 -7.90 4.78 -5.56
CA THR A 115 -7.42 6.16 -5.50
C THR A 115 -7.33 6.56 -4.04
N VAL A 116 -6.25 7.22 -3.67
CA VAL A 116 -6.27 8.04 -2.46
C VAL A 116 -6.06 9.51 -2.82
N ASP A 117 -6.42 10.40 -1.93
CA ASP A 117 -6.24 11.83 -2.10
C ASP A 117 -5.86 12.43 -0.76
N ALA A 118 -4.58 12.76 -0.56
CA ALA A 118 -4.16 13.56 0.58
C ALA A 118 -4.57 15.02 0.33
N SER A 119 -5.63 15.47 1.00
CA SER A 119 -6.09 16.87 0.95
C SER A 119 -5.25 17.80 1.83
N SER A 120 -4.56 17.22 2.81
CA SER A 120 -3.51 17.83 3.60
C SER A 120 -2.64 16.72 4.19
N LYS A 121 -1.54 17.10 4.84
CA LYS A 121 -0.71 16.15 5.58
C LYS A 121 -1.46 15.36 6.66
N THR A 122 -2.63 15.81 7.12
CA THR A 122 -3.37 15.20 8.23
C THR A 122 -4.83 14.88 7.87
N ALA A 123 -5.19 14.95 6.57
CA ALA A 123 -6.52 14.64 6.09
C ALA A 123 -6.50 14.16 4.63
N GLY A 124 -7.36 13.22 4.29
CA GLY A 124 -7.43 12.69 2.92
C GLY A 124 -8.60 11.75 2.71
N THR A 125 -8.68 11.15 1.53
CA THR A 125 -9.73 10.19 1.18
C THR A 125 -9.13 8.95 0.56
N ALA A 126 -9.65 7.77 0.88
CA ALA A 126 -9.41 6.51 0.18
C ALA A 126 -10.67 6.10 -0.58
N ILE A 127 -10.52 5.67 -1.83
CA ILE A 127 -11.63 5.35 -2.75
C ILE A 127 -11.34 4.05 -3.48
N VAL A 128 -12.33 3.16 -3.48
CA VAL A 128 -12.32 1.94 -4.31
C VAL A 128 -13.55 1.94 -5.20
N GLU A 129 -13.33 1.82 -6.50
CA GLU A 129 -14.34 1.77 -7.55
C GLU A 129 -14.23 0.42 -8.27
N ASN A 130 -15.27 -0.42 -8.17
CA ASN A 130 -15.41 -1.57 -9.04
C ASN A 130 -16.07 -1.10 -10.34
N LEU A 131 -15.24 -0.85 -11.36
CA LEU A 131 -15.68 -0.35 -12.66
C LEU A 131 -16.53 -1.37 -13.43
N THR A 132 -16.37 -2.66 -13.15
CA THR A 132 -17.21 -3.71 -13.74
C THR A 132 -18.64 -3.64 -13.23
N THR A 133 -18.83 -3.43 -11.91
CA THR A 133 -20.16 -3.40 -11.28
C THR A 133 -20.74 -1.98 -11.14
N GLY A 134 -19.93 -0.95 -11.37
CA GLY A 134 -20.29 0.45 -11.17
C GLY A 134 -20.44 0.84 -9.70
N LYS A 135 -19.89 0.06 -8.77
CA LYS A 135 -19.96 0.32 -7.32
C LYS A 135 -18.73 1.08 -6.86
N THR A 136 -18.95 2.10 -6.05
CA THR A 136 -17.90 2.94 -5.45
C THR A 136 -18.10 3.02 -3.96
N VAL A 137 -17.01 2.91 -3.21
CA VAL A 137 -16.93 3.14 -1.77
C VAL A 137 -15.81 4.13 -1.50
N SER A 138 -15.96 4.94 -0.46
CA SER A 138 -14.94 5.89 -0.05
C SER A 138 -14.92 6.07 1.47
N HIS A 139 -13.75 6.44 1.98
CA HIS A 139 -13.54 6.81 3.38
C HIS A 139 -12.74 8.11 3.45
N THR A 140 -13.20 9.05 4.26
CA THR A 140 -12.53 10.34 4.48
C THR A 140 -11.90 10.39 5.86
N PHE A 141 -10.59 10.62 5.88
CA PHE A 141 -9.79 10.83 7.08
C PHE A 141 -9.70 12.32 7.40
N THR A 142 -9.85 12.66 8.68
CA THR A 142 -9.61 14.00 9.21
C THR A 142 -8.86 13.91 10.54
N GLY A 143 -8.11 14.96 10.90
CA GLY A 143 -7.49 15.09 12.23
C GLY A 143 -6.37 14.09 12.52
N GLN A 144 -5.57 13.70 11.53
CA GLN A 144 -4.46 12.76 11.68
C GLN A 144 -3.17 13.46 12.17
N ASP A 145 -3.30 14.35 13.16
CA ASP A 145 -2.25 15.30 13.55
C ASP A 145 -0.98 14.63 14.09
N ASP A 146 -1.13 13.54 14.83
CA ASP A 146 -0.01 12.75 15.38
C ASP A 146 0.66 11.85 14.33
N ASN A 147 0.04 11.71 13.14
CA ASN A 147 0.46 10.81 12.08
C ASN A 147 0.43 11.54 10.72
N ALA A 148 1.11 12.68 10.65
CA ALA A 148 1.12 13.49 9.45
C ALA A 148 1.91 12.82 8.30
N LEU A 149 1.35 12.83 7.09
CA LEU A 149 2.03 12.39 5.88
C LEU A 149 3.21 13.30 5.55
N CYS A 150 4.28 12.68 5.05
CA CYS A 150 5.39 13.41 4.44
C CYS A 150 5.09 13.82 2.99
N GLU A 151 4.20 13.09 2.30
CA GLU A 151 3.84 13.30 0.88
C GLU A 151 5.05 13.20 -0.07
N THR A 152 6.06 12.44 0.32
CA THR A 152 7.31 12.24 -0.43
C THR A 152 7.33 10.98 -1.28
N ASN A 153 6.30 10.15 -1.16
CA ASN A 153 6.22 8.83 -1.78
C ASN A 153 4.85 8.66 -2.42
N ALA A 154 4.85 8.02 -3.59
CA ALA A 154 3.67 7.54 -4.29
C ALA A 154 4.05 6.19 -4.89
N GLU A 155 3.23 5.17 -4.65
CA GLU A 155 3.60 3.80 -5.00
C GLU A 155 2.40 2.92 -5.40
N TRP A 156 2.72 1.94 -6.23
CA TRP A 156 1.82 0.86 -6.65
C TRP A 156 2.46 -0.46 -6.23
N ILE A 157 1.85 -1.12 -5.27
CA ILE A 157 2.47 -2.19 -4.50
C ILE A 157 1.67 -3.49 -4.63
N MET A 158 2.38 -4.59 -4.81
CA MET A 158 1.94 -5.91 -4.38
C MET A 158 2.66 -6.20 -3.07
N GLU A 159 1.91 -6.47 -2.00
CA GLU A 159 2.44 -6.72 -0.67
C GLU A 159 2.25 -8.18 -0.28
N ASP A 160 3.33 -8.82 0.18
CA ASP A 160 3.22 -10.01 1.02
C ASP A 160 3.23 -9.59 2.48
N PHE A 161 2.05 -9.46 3.08
CA PHE A 161 1.95 -9.00 4.46
C PHE A 161 2.23 -10.15 5.44
N SER A 162 2.87 -9.82 6.57
CA SER A 162 3.23 -10.83 7.58
C SER A 162 2.05 -11.28 8.45
N SER A 163 2.01 -12.57 8.83
CA SER A 163 1.12 -13.10 9.88
C SER A 163 1.84 -13.60 11.10
N PHE A 164 1.74 -12.80 12.17
CA PHE A 164 2.07 -13.01 13.58
C PHE A 164 3.42 -13.67 13.92
N LEU A 165 3.80 -14.81 13.33
CA LEU A 165 5.08 -15.49 13.51
C LEU A 165 5.68 -16.09 12.21
N SER A 166 5.04 -15.93 11.04
CA SER A 166 5.55 -16.37 9.73
C SER A 166 4.98 -15.52 8.59
N LEU A 167 5.72 -15.40 7.48
CA LEU A 167 5.12 -15.00 6.20
C LEU A 167 4.08 -16.07 5.84
N VAL A 168 2.89 -15.64 5.43
CA VAL A 168 1.87 -16.57 4.95
C VAL A 168 2.39 -17.17 3.63
N PRO A 169 2.02 -18.41 3.22
CA PRO A 169 2.41 -18.90 1.91
C PRO A 169 2.07 -17.88 0.81
N PHE A 170 3.10 -17.36 0.15
CA PHE A 170 2.95 -16.31 -0.85
C PHE A 170 2.17 -16.87 -2.04
N ALA A 171 0.94 -16.40 -2.21
CA ALA A 171 0.03 -16.96 -3.20
C ALA A 171 0.54 -16.67 -4.61
N ASN A 172 0.44 -17.67 -5.49
CA ASN A 172 0.66 -17.44 -6.92
C ASN A 172 -0.54 -16.67 -7.49
N PHE A 173 -0.39 -15.34 -7.53
CA PHE A 173 -1.37 -14.42 -8.12
C PHE A 173 -1.21 -14.25 -9.64
N GLY A 174 -0.26 -14.96 -10.26
CA GLY A 174 0.08 -14.82 -11.66
C GLY A 174 0.69 -13.45 -11.96
N THR A 175 -0.13 -12.50 -12.39
CA THR A 175 0.32 -11.15 -12.76
C THR A 175 -0.74 -10.13 -12.39
N VAL A 176 -0.30 -9.06 -11.74
CA VAL A 176 -1.10 -7.85 -11.50
C VAL A 176 -0.51 -6.72 -12.32
N THR A 177 -1.37 -6.01 -13.03
CA THR A 177 -0.99 -4.80 -13.76
C THR A 177 -1.86 -3.65 -13.28
N PHE A 178 -1.22 -2.64 -12.72
CA PHE A 178 -1.82 -1.32 -12.54
C PHE A 178 -1.73 -0.59 -13.88
N THR A 179 -2.88 -0.17 -14.40
CA THR A 179 -2.99 0.63 -15.63
C THR A 179 -3.55 2.00 -15.32
N ASP A 180 -3.47 2.93 -16.27
CA ASP A 180 -3.97 4.30 -16.14
C ASP A 180 -3.43 4.98 -14.86
N ILE A 181 -2.18 4.67 -14.52
CA ILE A 181 -1.55 5.15 -13.30
C ILE A 181 -1.20 6.63 -13.39
N SER A 182 -1.26 7.32 -12.27
CA SER A 182 -0.78 8.70 -12.13
C SER A 182 -0.54 9.00 -10.66
N ALA A 183 0.59 9.61 -10.34
CA ALA A 183 0.84 10.30 -9.08
C ALA A 183 0.88 11.80 -9.35
N THR A 184 0.13 12.58 -8.57
CA THR A 184 0.05 14.03 -8.72
C THR A 184 0.75 14.72 -7.55
N SER A 185 1.32 15.89 -7.80
CA SER A 185 1.77 16.83 -6.76
C SER A 185 1.66 18.25 -7.31
N GLY A 186 0.76 19.04 -6.75
CA GLY A 186 0.41 20.35 -7.31
C GLY A 186 -0.14 20.22 -8.74
N ASP A 187 0.39 21.00 -9.68
CA ASP A 187 -0.02 20.96 -11.09
C ASP A 187 0.71 19.90 -11.93
N SER A 188 1.61 19.12 -11.32
CA SER A 188 2.40 18.10 -12.01
C SER A 188 1.84 16.70 -11.75
N SER A 189 1.73 15.91 -12.81
CA SER A 189 1.42 14.48 -12.75
C SER A 189 2.58 13.70 -13.34
N VAL A 190 2.91 12.58 -12.70
CA VAL A 190 3.98 11.68 -13.11
C VAL A 190 3.47 10.24 -13.13
N GLY A 191 4.01 9.47 -14.07
CA GLY A 191 3.87 8.02 -14.08
C GLY A 191 4.93 7.32 -13.23
N ALA A 192 5.19 6.04 -13.52
CA ALA A 192 6.14 5.22 -12.77
C ALA A 192 7.46 4.93 -13.52
N SER A 193 7.74 5.60 -14.65
CA SER A 193 8.95 5.32 -15.46
C SER A 193 10.27 5.48 -14.70
N ASN A 194 10.31 6.40 -13.73
CA ASN A 194 11.47 6.65 -12.87
C ASN A 194 11.27 6.12 -11.43
N ALA A 195 10.26 5.27 -11.21
CA ALA A 195 9.99 4.70 -9.90
C ALA A 195 11.13 3.76 -9.46
N THR A 196 11.37 3.69 -8.16
CA THR A 196 12.23 2.66 -7.59
C THR A 196 11.49 1.32 -7.66
N ILE A 197 12.06 0.34 -8.36
CA ILE A 197 11.51 -1.01 -8.42
C ILE A 197 11.96 -1.81 -7.19
N ILE A 198 11.00 -2.33 -6.45
CA ILE A 198 11.22 -3.22 -5.30
C ILE A 198 10.46 -4.51 -5.57
N ASP A 199 11.16 -5.64 -5.51
CA ASP A 199 10.57 -6.96 -5.64
C ASP A 199 10.60 -7.72 -4.31
N ILE A 200 9.59 -8.55 -4.08
CA ILE A 200 9.48 -9.36 -2.88
C ILE A 200 10.58 -10.42 -2.92
N GLN A 201 11.35 -10.51 -1.83
CA GLN A 201 12.37 -11.52 -1.63
C GLN A 201 12.16 -12.20 -0.27
N GLN A 202 12.18 -13.53 -0.26
CA GLN A 202 12.12 -14.34 0.95
C GLN A 202 13.15 -15.44 0.91
N ASN A 203 13.86 -15.69 2.00
CA ASN A 203 14.89 -16.74 2.09
C ASN A 203 15.90 -16.66 0.92
N ASN A 204 16.32 -15.44 0.55
CA ASN A 204 17.20 -15.14 -0.59
C ASN A 204 16.65 -15.55 -1.98
N LYS A 205 15.35 -15.85 -2.08
CA LYS A 205 14.66 -16.13 -3.34
C LYS A 205 13.75 -14.95 -3.68
N THR A 206 13.95 -14.39 -4.86
CA THR A 206 13.05 -13.38 -5.42
C THR A 206 11.74 -14.05 -5.84
N LEU A 207 10.62 -13.51 -5.37
CA LEU A 207 9.27 -14.05 -5.59
C LEU A 207 8.44 -13.23 -6.58
N THR A 208 8.83 -11.98 -6.84
CA THR A 208 8.20 -11.14 -7.87
C THR A 208 9.20 -10.60 -8.87
N SER A 209 8.72 -10.29 -10.08
CA SER A 209 9.45 -9.53 -11.09
C SER A 209 8.57 -8.36 -11.49
N SER A 210 9.02 -7.15 -11.14
CA SER A 210 8.26 -5.92 -11.37
C SER A 210 8.87 -5.07 -12.48
N SER A 211 8.02 -4.38 -13.22
CA SER A 211 8.40 -3.43 -14.27
C SER A 211 7.46 -2.24 -14.28
N ALA A 212 7.97 -1.05 -14.56
CA ALA A 212 7.20 0.17 -14.59
C ALA A 212 7.43 0.99 -15.87
N SER A 213 6.41 1.74 -16.26
CA SER A 213 6.42 2.72 -17.34
C SER A 213 5.65 3.97 -16.89
N ASP A 214 5.46 4.95 -17.78
CA ASP A 214 4.66 6.13 -17.44
C ASP A 214 3.17 5.82 -17.21
N THR A 215 2.65 4.73 -17.75
CA THR A 215 1.20 4.44 -17.72
C THR A 215 0.85 3.14 -17.01
N GLU A 216 1.85 2.29 -16.73
CA GLU A 216 1.62 0.96 -16.17
C GLU A 216 2.71 0.54 -15.17
N VAL A 217 2.30 -0.18 -14.13
CA VAL A 217 3.16 -0.99 -13.27
C VAL A 217 2.69 -2.43 -13.36
N THR A 218 3.57 -3.33 -13.78
CA THR A 218 3.30 -4.77 -13.84
C THR A 218 4.13 -5.50 -12.81
N ILE A 219 3.49 -6.34 -12.02
CA ILE A 219 4.11 -7.18 -11.00
C ILE A 219 3.74 -8.63 -11.30
N LYS A 220 4.76 -9.45 -11.55
CA LYS A 220 4.58 -10.88 -11.88
C LYS A 220 5.09 -11.75 -10.74
N TYR A 221 4.32 -12.75 -10.34
CA TYR A 221 4.79 -13.82 -9.48
C TYR A 221 5.77 -14.73 -10.22
N ILE A 222 6.93 -15.00 -9.62
CA ILE A 222 8.00 -15.84 -10.19
C ILE A 222 8.55 -16.92 -9.23
N GLY A 223 8.04 -17.02 -8.00
CA GLY A 223 8.72 -17.78 -6.94
C GLY A 223 7.85 -18.67 -6.07
#